data_AF-A0A934H1U3-F1
#
_entry.id   AF-A0A934H1U3-F1
#
_cell.length_a   1.000
_cell.length_b   1.000
_cell.length_c   1.000
_cell.angle_alpha   90.00
_cell.angle_beta   90.00
_cell.angle_gamma   90.00
#
_symmetry.space_group_name_H-M   'P 1'
#
loop_
_entity.id
_entity.type
_entity.pdbx_description
1 polymer ?
#
loop_
_entity_poly.entity_id
_entity_poly.type
_entity_poly.pdbx_seq_one_letter_code
_entity_poly.pdbx_strand_id
1 'polypeptide(L)' 'MKSNNSPTASLLRLLLHRLERVSVDSHWAHRAGGIRGSLLEALEQYEAGKPVPEGWVQQIMEHGFRVLQKAAEEK' A
#
# COMPACT_ATOMS: atom_id res chain seq x y z
N MET A 1 4.29 -18.16 -13.63
CA MET A 1 4.11 -17.73 -12.22
C MET A 1 2.65 -17.93 -11.86
N LYS A 2 2.32 -18.71 -10.83
CA LYS A 2 0.93 -18.85 -10.39
C LYS A 2 0.52 -17.50 -9.81
N SER A 3 -0.49 -16.85 -10.38
CA SER A 3 -1.11 -15.68 -9.76
C SER A 3 -1.63 -16.13 -8.39
N ASN A 4 -0.88 -15.86 -7.34
CA ASN A 4 -1.31 -16.10 -5.97
C ASN A 4 -2.43 -15.09 -5.70
N ASN A 5 -3.67 -15.48 -5.98
CA ASN A 5 -4.84 -14.59 -5.96
C ASN A 5 -5.35 -14.40 -4.52
N SER A 6 -4.45 -14.05 -3.61
CA SER A 6 -4.81 -13.69 -2.25
C SER A 6 -5.58 -12.36 -2.28
N PRO A 7 -6.74 -12.24 -1.60
CA PRO A 7 -7.44 -10.98 -1.46
C PRO A 7 -6.53 -9.86 -0.91
N THR A 8 -5.66 -10.20 0.04
CA THR A 8 -4.69 -9.26 0.62
C THR A 8 -3.69 -8.79 -0.43
N ALA A 9 -3.10 -9.70 -1.22
CA ALA A 9 -2.15 -9.31 -2.27
C ALA A 9 -2.81 -8.40 -3.34
N SER A 10 -4.08 -8.65 -3.66
CA SER A 10 -4.85 -7.80 -4.57
C SER A 10 -5.07 -6.40 -3.99
N LEU A 11 -5.35 -6.31 -2.68
CA LEU A 11 -5.53 -5.04 -1.99
C LEU A 11 -4.22 -4.24 -1.89
N LEU A 12 -3.10 -4.91 -1.61
CA LEU A 12 -1.77 -4.30 -1.62
C LEU A 12 -1.44 -3.68 -2.99
N ARG A 13 -1.70 -4.41 -4.08
CA ARG A 13 -1.50 -3.90 -5.46
C ARG A 13 -2.40 -2.70 -5.76
N LEU A 14 -3.66 -2.74 -5.32
CA LEU A 14 -4.58 -1.61 -5.49
C LEU A 14 -4.08 -0.36 -4.76
N LEU A 15 -3.65 -0.50 -3.50
CA LEU A 15 -3.13 0.62 -2.71
C LEU A 15 -1.85 1.19 -3.32
N LEU A 16 -0.91 0.34 -3.75
CA LEU A 16 0.32 0.75 -4.45
C LEU A 16 -0.02 1.61 -5.67
N HIS A 17 -0.91 1.12 -6.54
CA HIS A 17 -1.31 1.83 -7.75
C HIS A 17 -2.00 3.18 -7.46
N ARG A 18 -2.77 3.27 -6.37
CA ARG A 18 -3.43 4.52 -5.98
C ARG A 18 -2.46 5.52 -5.38
N LEU A 19 -1.55 5.07 -4.50
CA LEU A 19 -0.56 5.93 -3.87
C LEU A 19 0.46 6.48 -4.88
N GLU A 20 0.74 5.74 -5.95
CA GLU A 20 1.52 6.22 -7.10
C GLU A 20 0.94 7.44 -7.80
N ARG A 21 -0.38 7.63 -7.69
CA ARG A 21 -1.11 8.72 -8.34
C ARG A 21 -1.35 9.91 -7.42
N VAL A 22 -0.87 9.87 -6.18
CA VAL A 22 -0.88 11.05 -5.31
C VAL A 22 0.03 12.09 -5.93
N SER A 23 -0.50 13.31 -6.13
CA SER A 23 0.26 14.41 -6.74
C SER A 23 1.55 14.67 -5.97
N VAL A 24 2.64 14.95 -6.67
CA VAL A 24 3.91 15.37 -6.05
C VAL A 24 3.78 16.68 -5.28
N ASP A 25 2.78 17.50 -5.63
CA ASP A 25 2.48 18.77 -4.96
C ASP A 25 1.59 18.59 -3.72
N SER A 26 1.06 17.38 -3.47
CA SER A 26 0.27 17.11 -2.26
C SER A 26 1.15 17.14 -1.02
N HIS A 27 0.65 17.76 0.06
CA HIS A 27 1.27 17.68 1.38
C HIS A 27 1.46 16.23 1.87
N TRP A 28 0.73 15.28 1.30
CA TRP A 28 0.80 13.85 1.64
C TRP A 28 1.75 13.04 0.77
N ALA A 29 2.37 13.63 -0.26
CA ALA A 29 3.25 12.92 -1.21
C ALA A 29 4.41 12.19 -0.53
N HIS A 30 5.07 12.84 0.45
CA HIS A 30 6.17 12.21 1.19
C HIS A 30 5.70 10.99 1.99
N ARG A 31 4.53 11.09 2.66
CA ARG A 31 3.94 9.97 3.41
C ARG A 31 3.50 8.84 2.50
N ALA A 32 2.97 9.16 1.31
CA ALA A 32 2.61 8.17 0.30
C ALA A 32 3.85 7.38 -0.16
N GLY A 33 4.99 8.04 -0.35
CA GLY A 33 6.26 7.39 -0.69
C GLY A 33 6.73 6.39 0.38
N GLY A 34 6.70 6.77 1.65
CA GLY A 34 7.07 5.88 2.75
C GLY A 34 6.18 4.63 2.84
N ILE A 35 4.85 4.82 2.76
CA ILE A 35 3.89 3.71 2.83
C ILE A 35 4.00 2.80 1.59
N ARG A 36 4.28 3.35 0.41
CA ARG A 36 4.53 2.53 -0.80
C ARG A 36 5.68 1.55 -0.59
N GLY A 37 6.76 1.98 0.05
CA GLY A 37 7.89 1.09 0.36
C GLY A 37 7.44 -0.11 1.20
N SER A 38 6.70 0.14 2.29
CA SER A 38 6.21 -0.92 3.17
C SER A 38 5.17 -1.83 2.51
N LEU A 39 4.29 -1.28 1.66
CA LEU A 39 3.32 -2.07 0.88
C LEU A 39 4.01 -2.97 -0.15
N LEU A 40 5.08 -2.47 -0.79
CA LEU A 40 5.86 -3.24 -1.75
C LEU A 40 6.56 -4.40 -1.05
N GLU A 41 7.20 -4.15 0.09
CA GLU A 41 7.83 -5.18 0.91
C GLU A 41 6.81 -6.25 1.34
N ALA A 42 5.64 -5.86 1.82
CA ALA A 42 4.58 -6.79 2.18
C ALA A 42 4.14 -7.64 0.98
N LEU A 43 3.94 -7.03 -0.20
CA LEU A 43 3.53 -7.73 -1.41
C LEU A 43 4.58 -8.75 -1.86
N GLU A 44 5.86 -8.38 -1.86
CA GLU A 44 6.97 -9.29 -2.20
C GLU A 44 7.00 -10.50 -1.26
N GLN A 45 6.81 -10.29 0.04
CA GLN A 45 6.75 -11.38 1.00
C GLN A 45 5.53 -12.30 0.76
N TYR A 46 4.35 -11.74 0.48
CA TYR A 46 3.14 -12.51 0.12
C TYR A 46 3.31 -13.34 -1.16
N GLU A 47 3.95 -12.76 -2.18
CA GLU A 47 4.20 -13.44 -3.45
C GLU A 47 5.27 -14.54 -3.31
N ALA A 48 6.24 -14.33 -2.42
CA ALA A 48 7.24 -15.33 -2.07
C ALA A 48 6.72 -16.45 -1.13
N GLY A 49 5.45 -16.36 -0.67
CA GLY A 49 4.89 -17.31 0.28
C GLY A 49 5.54 -17.25 1.67
N LYS A 50 6.18 -16.13 2.00
CA LYS A 50 6.79 -15.92 3.32
C LYS A 50 5.70 -15.59 4.34
N PRO A 51 5.87 -16.01 5.60
CA PRO A 51 4.98 -15.60 6.67
C PRO A 51 5.12 -14.09 6.87
N VAL A 52 4.00 -13.37 6.75
CA VAL A 52 3.93 -11.94 7.02
C VAL A 52 3.04 -11.73 8.24
N PRO A 53 3.46 -10.94 9.25
CA PRO A 53 2.60 -10.68 10.41
C PRO A 53 1.32 -9.97 9.97
N GLU A 54 0.16 -10.59 10.17
CA GLU A 54 -1.14 -10.05 9.71
C GLU A 54 -1.41 -8.65 10.27
N GLY A 55 -1.11 -8.43 11.55
CA GLY A 55 -1.28 -7.12 12.19
C GLY A 55 -0.44 -6.00 11.56
N TRP A 56 0.77 -6.33 11.11
CA TRP A 56 1.64 -5.36 10.42
C TRP A 56 1.08 -4.99 9.04
N VAL A 57 0.62 -5.99 8.28
CA VAL A 57 0.00 -5.79 6.96
C VAL A 57 -1.25 -4.94 7.09
N GLN A 58 -2.11 -5.23 8.07
CA GLN A 58 -3.31 -4.46 8.35
C GLN A 58 -2.97 -3.00 8.66
N GLN A 59 -1.99 -2.75 9.53
CA GLN A 59 -1.56 -1.39 9.88
C GLN A 59 -1.07 -0.59 8.67
N ILE A 60 -0.26 -1.20 7.80
CA ILE A 60 0.23 -0.52 6.59
C ILE A 60 -0.92 -0.22 5.63
N MET A 61 -1.85 -1.17 5.44
CA MET A 61 -3.03 -0.94 4.60
C MET A 61 -3.90 0.20 5.12
N GLU A 62 -4.18 0.22 6.43
CA GLU A 62 -4.93 1.30 7.09
C GLU A 62 -4.25 2.66 6.91
N HIS A 63 -2.93 2.73 7.05
CA HIS A 63 -2.17 3.96 6.78
C HIS A 63 -2.23 4.37 5.31
N GLY A 64 -2.14 3.41 4.38
CA GLY A 64 -2.29 3.68 2.94
C GLY A 64 -3.64 4.28 2.60
N PHE A 65 -4.73 3.71 3.11
CA PHE A 65 -6.07 4.28 2.93
C PHE A 65 -6.18 5.68 3.53
N ARG A 66 -5.64 5.91 4.73
CA ARG A 66 -5.67 7.22 5.38
C ARG A 66 -4.95 8.27 4.55
N VAL A 67 -3.80 7.94 3.97
CA VAL A 67 -3.05 8.87 3.11
C VAL A 67 -3.83 9.18 1.84
N LEU A 68 -4.42 8.17 1.17
CA LEU A 68 -5.26 8.39 0.00
C LEU A 68 -6.45 9.28 0.30
N GLN A 69 -7.14 9.03 1.42
CA GLN A 69 -8.26 9.85 1.86
C GLN A 69 -7.82 11.30 2.06
N LYS A 70 -6.71 11.53 2.78
CA LYS A 70 -6.26 12.89 3.08
C LYS A 70 -5.73 13.63 1.86
N ALA A 71 -5.06 12.95 0.94
CA ALA A 71 -4.65 13.53 -0.33
C ALA A 71 -5.86 13.91 -1.21
N ALA A 72 -6.96 13.14 -1.16
CA ALA A 72 -8.18 13.45 -1.89
C ALA A 72 -9.01 14.59 -1.26
N GLU A 73 -8.87 14.81 0.05
CA GLU A 73 -9.50 15.93 0.78
C GLU A 73 -8.73 17.26 0.62
N GLU A 74 -7.48 17.21 0.14
CA GLU A 74 -6.65 18.38 -0.13
C GLU A 74 -7.20 19.17 -1.33
N LYS A 75 -7.37 20.48 -1.19
CA LYS A 75 -7.95 21.39 -2.20
C LYS A 75 -6.86 22.12 -2.97
#